data_AF-A0A3B9CWC1-F1
#
_entry.id   AF-A0A3B9CWC1-F1
#
_cell.length_a   1.000
_cell.length_b   1.000
_cell.length_c   1.000
_cell.angle_alpha   90.00
_cell.angle_beta   90.00
_cell.angle_gamma   90.00
#
_symmetry.space_group_name_H-M   'P 1'
#
loop_
_entity.id
_entity.type
_entity.pdbx_description
1 polymer ?
#
loop_
_entity_poly.entity_id
_entity_poly.type
_entity_poly.pdbx_seq_one_letter_code
_entity_poly.pdbx_strand_id
1 'polypeptide(L)'
;EEELAQAGHQIEILNTGVSGWSTDQQLLYLDSEGFRYSPDLVLLALNIPDTTDYNTKSVQFGLAKPLFMDEALTLANSPVPAPGSKYPRLKSKADPVRLTGAIVDRMATLCEEHSCPLAVMKFGAFHYRQHPDFKSNQKMVSALNQLEESVLSKLAAHSNITVLDLDAQFGDREVSFTSLMEGNHDGHWNAWGHKEVAEILRGFLSDHQWTGSPQ
;
A
#
# COMPACT_ATOMS: atom_id res chain seq x y z
N GLU A 1 3.29 9.88 -16.01
CA GLU A 1 3.09 11.34 -16.20
C GLU A 1 3.30 11.73 -17.66
N GLU A 2 4.51 11.59 -18.22
CA GLU A 2 4.82 11.97 -19.61
C GLU A 2 3.83 11.38 -20.65
N GLU A 3 3.50 10.10 -20.56
CA GLU A 3 2.55 9.47 -21.49
C GLU A 3 1.12 10.02 -21.34
N LEU A 4 0.70 10.37 -20.12
CA LEU A 4 -0.62 10.96 -19.87
C LEU A 4 -0.67 12.40 -20.39
N ALA A 5 0.41 13.16 -20.20
CA ALA A 5 0.56 14.51 -20.75
C ALA A 5 0.55 14.50 -22.28
N GLN A 6 1.23 13.53 -22.92
CA GLN A 6 1.19 13.35 -24.37
C GLN A 6 -0.19 12.98 -24.89
N ALA A 7 -1.01 12.30 -24.08
CA ALA A 7 -2.40 12.00 -24.37
C ALA A 7 -3.37 13.16 -24.06
N GLY A 8 -2.85 14.34 -23.69
CA GLY A 8 -3.64 15.55 -23.45
C GLY A 8 -4.21 15.69 -22.03
N HIS A 9 -3.83 14.80 -21.11
CA HIS A 9 -4.26 14.90 -19.71
C HIS A 9 -3.38 15.90 -18.93
N GLN A 10 -4.00 16.69 -18.05
CA GLN A 10 -3.28 17.53 -17.09
C GLN A 10 -3.28 16.83 -15.73
N ILE A 11 -2.21 16.10 -15.44
CA ILE A 11 -2.04 15.34 -14.20
C ILE A 11 -0.67 15.68 -13.62
N GLU A 12 -0.65 15.95 -12.33
CA GLU A 12 0.56 16.03 -11.51
C GLU A 12 0.60 14.83 -10.57
N ILE A 13 1.77 14.21 -10.39
CA ILE A 13 1.94 13.04 -9.52
C ILE A 13 2.87 13.41 -8.36
N LEU A 14 2.31 13.39 -7.15
CA LEU A 14 3.09 13.54 -5.92
C LEU A 14 3.43 12.16 -5.36
N ASN A 15 4.68 11.71 -5.56
CA ASN A 15 5.14 10.46 -4.97
C ASN A 15 5.57 10.68 -3.52
N THR A 16 4.79 10.13 -2.59
CA THR A 16 5.02 10.21 -1.14
C THR A 16 5.45 8.86 -0.55
N GLY A 17 5.86 7.92 -1.40
CA GLY A 17 6.38 6.62 -1.01
C GLY A 17 7.73 6.74 -0.33
N VAL A 18 7.86 6.16 0.87
CA VAL A 18 9.12 6.13 1.62
C VAL A 18 9.49 4.69 1.92
N SER A 19 10.71 4.30 1.56
CA SER A 19 11.21 2.95 1.84
C SER A 19 11.18 2.66 3.34
N GLY A 20 10.68 1.47 3.68
CA GLY A 20 10.58 1.02 5.07
C GLY A 20 9.39 1.56 5.86
N TRP A 21 8.48 2.30 5.24
CA TRP A 21 7.20 2.64 5.87
C TRP A 21 6.20 1.50 5.77
N SER A 22 5.29 1.46 6.75
CA SER A 22 4.05 0.70 6.66
C SER A 22 2.86 1.66 6.66
N THR A 23 1.64 1.13 6.61
CA THR A 23 0.43 1.92 6.38
C THR A 23 0.06 2.84 7.54
N ASP A 24 0.50 2.52 8.76
CA ASP A 24 0.45 3.44 9.89
C ASP A 24 1.15 4.79 9.62
N GLN A 25 2.34 4.78 9.04
CA GLN A 25 3.11 5.98 8.70
C GLN A 25 2.53 6.70 7.46
N GLN A 26 1.99 5.93 6.51
CA GLN A 26 1.28 6.50 5.35
C GLN A 26 0.06 7.32 5.81
N LEU A 27 -0.72 6.81 6.77
CA LEU A 27 -1.84 7.57 7.38
C LEU A 27 -1.35 8.85 8.06
N LEU A 28 -0.29 8.78 8.89
CA LEU A 28 0.23 9.96 9.58
C LEU A 28 0.72 11.05 8.62
N TYR A 29 1.35 10.67 7.51
CA TYR A 29 1.75 11.61 6.49
C TYR A 29 0.55 12.21 5.74
N LEU A 30 -0.42 11.38 5.37
CA LEU A 30 -1.62 11.85 4.68
C LEU A 30 -2.37 12.91 5.50
N ASP A 31 -2.56 12.66 6.80
CA ASP A 31 -3.23 13.56 7.74
C ASP A 31 -2.45 14.85 7.99
N SER A 32 -1.14 14.77 8.23
CA SER A 32 -0.34 15.95 8.61
C SER A 32 0.16 16.80 7.44
N GLU A 33 0.33 16.21 6.26
CA GLU A 33 1.01 16.85 5.12
C GLU A 33 0.31 16.60 3.78
N GLY A 34 -0.18 15.39 3.52
CA GLY A 34 -0.71 15.00 2.20
C GLY A 34 -1.85 15.89 1.69
N PHE A 35 -2.82 16.23 2.52
CA PHE A 35 -3.93 17.10 2.10
C PHE A 35 -3.57 18.57 1.90
N ARG A 36 -2.36 19.01 2.31
CA ARG A 36 -1.91 20.40 2.06
C ARG A 36 -1.73 20.69 0.57
N TYR A 37 -1.59 19.65 -0.25
CA TYR A 37 -1.48 19.73 -1.70
C TYR A 37 -2.83 19.66 -2.41
N SER A 38 -3.95 19.56 -1.68
CA SER A 38 -5.31 19.45 -2.24
C SER A 38 -5.45 18.36 -3.32
N PRO A 39 -5.12 17.09 -3.02
CA PRO A 39 -5.15 16.02 -4.01
C PRO A 39 -6.58 15.74 -4.52
N ASP A 40 -6.72 15.54 -5.83
CA ASP A 40 -7.97 15.07 -6.45
C ASP A 40 -8.14 13.54 -6.36
N LEU A 41 -7.08 12.81 -6.00
CA LEU A 41 -7.07 11.37 -5.79
C LEU A 41 -5.93 11.01 -4.83
N VAL A 42 -6.22 10.14 -3.86
CA VAL A 42 -5.19 9.46 -3.06
C VAL A 42 -5.08 8.01 -3.53
N LEU A 43 -3.88 7.59 -3.94
CA LEU A 43 -3.57 6.21 -4.27
C LEU A 43 -2.72 5.58 -3.16
N LEU A 44 -3.31 4.68 -2.38
CA LEU A 44 -2.62 3.89 -1.37
C LEU A 44 -2.03 2.62 -1.98
N ALA A 45 -0.71 2.50 -1.96
CA ALA A 45 -0.02 1.24 -2.25
C ALA A 45 0.01 0.35 -1.00
N LEU A 46 -0.78 -0.73 -0.99
CA LEU A 46 -0.96 -1.63 0.15
C LEU A 46 -0.32 -3.00 -0.10
N ASN A 47 0.85 -3.25 0.51
CA ASN A 47 1.46 -4.57 0.53
C ASN A 47 0.85 -5.40 1.66
N ILE A 48 -0.11 -6.29 1.34
CA ILE A 48 -0.88 -7.02 2.34
C ILE A 48 0.00 -7.93 3.23
N PRO A 49 0.89 -8.78 2.67
CA PRO A 49 1.74 -9.66 3.48
C PRO A 49 2.58 -8.92 4.53
N ASP A 50 3.18 -7.80 4.13
CA ASP A 50 4.12 -7.06 4.98
C ASP A 50 3.41 -6.13 5.97
N THR A 51 2.39 -5.43 5.50
CA THR A 51 1.77 -4.31 6.23
C THR A 51 1.13 -4.75 7.53
N THR A 52 0.49 -5.93 7.54
CA THR A 52 -0.22 -6.38 8.75
C THR A 52 0.74 -6.62 9.93
N ASP A 53 1.92 -7.16 9.68
CA ASP A 53 2.93 -7.35 10.73
C ASP A 53 3.63 -6.02 11.10
N TYR A 54 4.02 -5.21 10.12
CA TYR A 54 4.78 -3.98 10.35
C TYR A 54 3.99 -2.86 11.02
N ASN A 55 2.67 -2.78 10.80
CA ASN A 55 1.78 -1.84 11.52
C ASN A 55 1.78 -2.06 13.04
N THR A 56 2.14 -3.27 13.50
CA THR A 56 2.11 -3.60 14.93
C THR A 56 3.43 -3.33 15.65
N LYS A 57 4.46 -2.83 14.99
CA LYS A 57 5.83 -2.76 15.54
C LYS A 57 6.39 -1.35 15.48
N SER A 58 6.98 -0.91 16.59
CA SER A 58 7.71 0.36 16.68
C SER A 58 9.13 0.32 16.10
N VAL A 59 9.55 -0.84 15.57
CA VAL A 59 10.88 -1.04 15.01
C VAL A 59 10.77 -1.83 13.72
N GLN A 60 11.32 -1.27 12.64
CA GLN A 60 11.30 -1.86 11.31
C GLN A 60 12.69 -1.65 10.68
N PHE A 61 13.27 -2.71 10.13
CA PHE A 61 14.63 -2.71 9.54
C PHE A 61 15.72 -2.09 10.45
N GLY A 62 15.60 -2.29 11.77
CA GLY A 62 16.56 -1.77 12.75
C GLY A 62 16.38 -0.29 13.12
N LEU A 63 15.39 0.39 12.54
CA LEU A 63 15.04 1.79 12.80
C LEU A 63 13.76 1.88 13.63
N ALA A 64 13.70 2.85 14.54
CA ALA A 64 12.49 3.15 15.29
C ALA A 64 11.48 3.89 14.40
N LYS A 65 10.19 3.65 14.62
CA LYS A 65 9.06 4.27 13.92
C LYS A 65 7.88 4.50 14.87
N PRO A 66 6.94 5.42 14.58
CA PRO A 66 5.69 5.46 15.32
C PRO A 66 4.90 4.17 15.08
N LEU A 67 3.89 3.92 15.91
CA LEU A 67 2.89 2.88 15.69
C LEU A 67 1.58 3.26 16.37
N PHE A 68 0.50 2.57 16.02
CA PHE A 68 -0.77 2.62 16.75
C PHE A 68 -0.89 1.43 17.71
N MET A 69 -1.25 1.69 18.96
CA MET A 69 -1.29 0.67 20.02
C MET A 69 -2.55 -0.20 20.01
N ASP A 70 -3.60 0.27 19.35
CA ASP A 70 -4.94 -0.32 19.32
C ASP A 70 -5.72 0.09 18.06
N GLU A 71 -6.88 -0.53 17.85
CA GLU A 71 -7.81 -0.26 16.74
C GLU A 71 -8.46 1.14 16.84
N ALA A 72 -8.34 1.82 17.98
CA ALA A 72 -8.75 3.22 18.15
C ALA A 72 -7.68 4.21 17.69
N LEU A 73 -6.58 3.70 17.10
CA LEU A 73 -5.46 4.46 16.57
C LEU A 73 -4.76 5.32 17.62
N THR A 74 -4.60 4.81 18.84
CA THR A 74 -3.80 5.47 19.88
C THR A 74 -2.32 5.50 19.47
N LEU A 75 -1.82 6.67 19.07
CA LEU A 75 -0.45 6.87 18.61
C LEU A 75 0.56 6.70 19.75
N ALA A 76 1.63 5.96 19.49
CA ALA A 76 2.75 5.78 20.41
C ALA A 76 4.11 5.89 19.69
N ASN A 77 5.17 5.99 20.50
CA ASN A 77 6.55 6.18 20.04
C ASN A 77 6.75 7.44 19.18
N SER A 78 6.01 8.51 19.51
CA SER A 78 6.16 9.84 18.94
C SER A 78 6.48 10.84 20.07
N PRO A 79 7.57 11.65 19.99
CA PRO A 79 8.52 11.70 18.88
C PRO A 79 9.34 10.42 18.74
N VAL A 80 9.70 10.08 17.51
CA VAL A 80 10.49 8.88 17.20
C VAL A 80 11.93 9.08 17.70
N PRO A 81 12.53 8.11 18.43
CA PRO A 81 13.92 8.19 18.83
C PRO A 81 14.87 8.38 17.63
N ALA A 82 15.89 9.23 17.79
CA ALA A 82 16.85 9.51 16.74
C ALA A 82 17.63 8.25 16.31
N PRO A 83 18.05 8.13 15.04
CA PRO A 83 18.90 7.03 14.59
C PRO A 83 20.16 6.88 15.47
N GLY A 84 20.50 5.63 15.81
CA GLY A 84 21.65 5.30 16.67
C GLY A 84 21.40 5.46 18.19
N SER A 85 20.27 6.04 18.61
CA SER A 85 19.88 6.08 20.02
C SER A 85 19.24 4.76 20.49
N LYS A 86 19.14 4.55 21.80
CA LYS A 86 18.35 3.45 22.36
C LYS A 86 16.87 3.76 22.15
N TYR A 87 16.15 2.82 21.56
CA TYR A 87 14.70 2.92 21.32
C TYR A 87 13.93 1.79 22.03
N PRO A 88 12.70 2.05 22.50
CA PRO A 88 11.83 1.00 23.00
C PRO A 88 11.36 0.09 21.85
N ARG A 89 11.17 -1.20 22.13
CA ARG A 89 10.57 -2.16 21.20
C ARG A 89 9.12 -2.41 21.59
N LEU A 90 8.27 -1.43 21.33
CA LEU A 90 6.83 -1.53 21.51
C LEU A 90 6.20 -2.41 20.43
N LYS A 91 5.16 -3.14 20.84
CA LYS A 91 4.28 -3.91 19.97
C LYS A 91 2.83 -3.52 20.27
N SER A 92 2.05 -3.28 19.22
CA SER A 92 0.60 -3.08 19.33
C SER A 92 -0.07 -4.34 19.90
N LYS A 93 -1.15 -4.14 20.65
CA LYS A 93 -1.96 -5.23 21.18
C LYS A 93 -3.13 -5.59 20.26
N ALA A 94 -3.39 -4.78 19.24
CA ALA A 94 -4.44 -5.03 18.27
C ALA A 94 -4.17 -6.28 17.43
N ASP A 95 -5.24 -6.86 16.91
CA ASP A 95 -5.13 -7.82 15.83
C ASP A 95 -4.54 -7.12 14.58
N PRO A 96 -3.51 -7.68 13.92
CA PRO A 96 -2.86 -7.10 12.75
C PRO A 96 -3.80 -6.68 11.61
N VAL A 97 -4.79 -7.52 11.31
CA VAL A 97 -5.75 -7.29 10.22
C VAL A 97 -6.72 -6.20 10.61
N ARG A 98 -7.24 -6.25 11.85
CA ARG A 98 -8.15 -5.21 12.34
C ARG A 98 -7.48 -3.86 12.47
N LEU A 99 -6.22 -3.82 12.91
CA LEU A 99 -5.45 -2.59 12.96
C LEU A 99 -5.25 -2.01 11.57
N THR A 100 -4.89 -2.84 10.59
CA THR A 100 -4.72 -2.42 9.21
C THR A 100 -6.04 -1.89 8.63
N GLY A 101 -7.16 -2.57 8.91
CA GLY A 101 -8.50 -2.08 8.61
C GLY A 101 -8.74 -0.70 9.22
N ALA A 102 -8.61 -0.55 10.53
CA ALA A 102 -8.82 0.73 11.21
C ALA A 102 -7.97 1.89 10.64
N ILE A 103 -6.73 1.61 10.24
CA ILE A 103 -5.86 2.61 9.60
C ILE A 103 -6.44 3.02 8.24
N VAL A 104 -6.79 2.06 7.38
CA VAL A 104 -7.35 2.37 6.05
C VAL A 104 -8.74 3.01 6.16
N ASP A 105 -9.56 2.60 7.13
CA ASP A 105 -10.86 3.21 7.44
C ASP A 105 -10.68 4.70 7.78
N ARG A 106 -9.64 5.02 8.58
CA ARG A 106 -9.32 6.43 8.89
C ARG A 106 -8.82 7.17 7.65
N MET A 107 -8.02 6.55 6.79
CA MET A 107 -7.60 7.17 5.52
C MET A 107 -8.81 7.46 4.62
N ALA A 108 -9.75 6.53 4.49
CA ALA A 108 -10.98 6.71 3.71
C ALA A 108 -11.82 7.87 4.27
N THR A 109 -12.01 7.89 5.60
CA THR A 109 -12.73 8.98 6.29
C THR A 109 -12.08 10.33 6.02
N LEU A 110 -10.75 10.43 6.12
CA LEU A 110 -10.04 11.68 5.83
C LEU A 110 -10.19 12.09 4.36
N CYS A 111 -10.09 11.15 3.42
CA CYS A 111 -10.29 11.44 2.00
C CYS A 111 -11.71 11.97 1.75
N GLU A 112 -12.73 11.38 2.36
CA GLU A 112 -14.11 11.88 2.31
C GLU A 112 -14.27 13.30 2.89
N GLU A 113 -13.69 13.57 4.07
CA GLU A 113 -13.66 14.90 4.70
C GLU A 113 -13.07 15.96 3.76
N HIS A 114 -12.12 15.55 2.91
CA HIS A 114 -11.45 16.39 1.92
C HIS A 114 -12.06 16.32 0.50
N SER A 115 -13.21 15.64 0.31
CA SER A 115 -13.85 15.44 -1.00
C SER A 115 -12.92 14.81 -2.05
N CYS A 116 -12.05 13.91 -1.59
CA CYS A 116 -11.05 13.20 -2.38
C CYS A 116 -11.39 11.69 -2.40
N PRO A 117 -11.40 11.00 -3.54
CA PRO A 117 -11.51 9.54 -3.59
C PRO A 117 -10.23 8.85 -3.07
N LEU A 118 -10.41 7.71 -2.42
CA LEU A 118 -9.32 6.80 -2.03
C LEU A 118 -9.31 5.57 -2.94
N ALA A 119 -8.24 5.41 -3.71
CA ALA A 119 -7.93 4.18 -4.41
C ALA A 119 -6.90 3.37 -3.62
N VAL A 120 -7.10 2.06 -3.50
CA VAL A 120 -6.14 1.14 -2.90
C VAL A 120 -5.61 0.19 -3.97
N MET A 121 -4.33 0.32 -4.30
CA MET A 121 -3.61 -0.68 -5.08
C MET A 121 -3.02 -1.72 -4.15
N LYS A 122 -3.67 -2.89 -4.06
CA LYS A 122 -3.15 -4.00 -3.26
C LYS A 122 -2.14 -4.81 -4.07
N PHE A 123 -1.10 -5.29 -3.41
CA PHE A 123 -0.07 -6.13 -4.03
C PHE A 123 0.70 -6.96 -2.99
N GLY A 124 1.60 -7.81 -3.50
CA GLY A 124 2.63 -8.49 -2.73
C GLY A 124 2.40 -10.00 -2.65
N ALA A 125 1.17 -10.46 -2.75
CA ALA A 125 0.87 -11.89 -2.71
C ALA A 125 1.35 -12.63 -3.97
N PHE A 126 1.42 -11.94 -5.12
CA PHE A 126 1.97 -12.51 -6.35
C PHE A 126 3.41 -13.01 -6.18
N HIS A 127 4.24 -12.28 -5.41
CA HIS A 127 5.62 -12.67 -5.11
C HIS A 127 5.66 -14.05 -4.42
N TYR A 128 4.94 -14.19 -3.32
CA TYR A 128 4.91 -15.43 -2.55
C TYR A 128 4.32 -16.58 -3.35
N ARG A 129 3.22 -16.33 -4.07
CA ARG A 129 2.59 -17.36 -4.92
C ARG A 129 3.51 -17.88 -6.01
N GLN A 130 4.53 -17.14 -6.44
CA GLN A 130 5.45 -17.57 -7.50
C GLN A 130 6.71 -18.28 -6.99
N HIS A 131 7.02 -18.18 -5.69
CA HIS A 131 8.19 -18.83 -5.08
C HIS A 131 7.99 -20.35 -4.89
N PRO A 132 8.89 -21.23 -5.40
CA PRO A 132 8.71 -22.69 -5.36
C PRO A 132 8.46 -23.27 -3.96
N ASP A 133 9.21 -22.80 -2.96
CA ASP A 133 9.09 -23.26 -1.58
C ASP A 133 7.74 -22.86 -0.95
N PHE A 134 7.20 -21.72 -1.36
CA PHE A 134 5.90 -21.26 -0.89
C PHE A 134 4.77 -22.04 -1.59
N LYS A 135 4.87 -22.23 -2.92
CA LYS A 135 3.90 -23.00 -3.73
C LYS A 135 3.68 -24.41 -3.19
N SER A 136 4.74 -25.07 -2.74
CA SER A 136 4.68 -26.43 -2.21
C SER A 136 4.13 -26.52 -0.77
N ASN A 137 4.02 -25.38 -0.07
CA ASN A 137 3.54 -25.32 1.31
C ASN A 137 2.07 -24.88 1.39
N GLN A 138 1.15 -25.86 1.31
CA GLN A 138 -0.30 -25.60 1.35
C GLN A 138 -0.76 -24.80 2.57
N LYS A 139 -0.10 -24.96 3.74
CA LYS A 139 -0.45 -24.21 4.95
C LYS A 139 -0.13 -22.73 4.80
N MET A 140 1.04 -22.39 4.24
CA MET A 140 1.43 -21.01 3.99
C MET A 140 0.55 -20.36 2.92
N VAL A 141 0.25 -21.08 1.85
CA VAL A 141 -0.68 -20.62 0.80
C VAL A 141 -2.06 -20.32 1.39
N SER A 142 -2.60 -21.24 2.19
CA SER A 142 -3.91 -21.05 2.83
C SER A 142 -3.92 -19.85 3.78
N ALA A 143 -2.86 -19.68 4.58
CA ALA A 143 -2.74 -18.53 5.50
C ALA A 143 -2.68 -17.19 4.76
N LEU A 144 -1.94 -17.12 3.65
CA LEU A 144 -1.87 -15.90 2.82
C LEU A 144 -3.22 -15.58 2.17
N ASN A 145 -3.90 -16.59 1.62
CA ASN A 145 -5.22 -16.40 1.03
C ASN A 145 -6.24 -15.91 2.07
N GLN A 146 -6.23 -16.47 3.28
CA GLN A 146 -7.10 -16.03 4.38
C GLN A 146 -6.78 -14.60 4.82
N LEU A 147 -5.50 -14.22 4.85
CA LEU A 147 -5.07 -12.88 5.16
C LEU A 147 -5.58 -11.87 4.12
N GLU A 148 -5.37 -12.15 2.83
CA GLU A 148 -5.87 -11.30 1.74
C GLU A 148 -7.40 -11.19 1.76
N GLU A 149 -8.13 -12.30 1.91
CA GLU A 149 -9.59 -12.29 2.00
C GLU A 149 -10.08 -11.42 3.17
N SER A 150 -9.43 -11.55 4.33
CA SER A 150 -9.78 -10.77 5.52
C SER A 150 -9.54 -9.28 5.34
N VAL A 151 -8.43 -8.89 4.70
CA VAL A 151 -8.13 -7.48 4.42
C VAL A 151 -9.07 -6.94 3.35
N LEU A 152 -9.26 -7.65 2.24
CA LEU A 152 -10.14 -7.23 1.14
C LEU A 152 -11.60 -7.10 1.59
N SER A 153 -12.08 -8.01 2.44
CA SER A 153 -13.42 -7.91 3.03
C SER A 153 -13.59 -6.64 3.87
N LYS A 154 -12.53 -6.18 4.56
CA LYS A 154 -12.55 -4.90 5.29
C LYS A 154 -12.59 -3.71 4.34
N LEU A 155 -11.77 -3.71 3.30
CA LEU A 155 -11.78 -2.64 2.30
C LEU A 155 -13.12 -2.52 1.58
N ALA A 156 -13.71 -3.66 1.19
CA ALA A 156 -14.99 -3.72 0.48
C ALA A 156 -16.19 -3.26 1.33
N ALA A 157 -16.04 -3.16 2.65
CA ALA A 157 -17.09 -2.63 3.52
C ALA A 157 -17.27 -1.10 3.38
N HIS A 158 -16.34 -0.41 2.70
CA HIS A 158 -16.39 1.03 2.47
C HIS A 158 -16.83 1.33 1.04
N SER A 159 -17.90 2.11 0.90
CA SER A 159 -18.40 2.52 -0.42
C SER A 159 -17.45 3.47 -1.15
N ASN A 160 -16.54 4.13 -0.44
CA ASN A 160 -15.65 5.16 -0.97
C ASN A 160 -14.22 4.67 -1.23
N ILE A 161 -13.98 3.35 -1.09
CA ILE A 161 -12.71 2.72 -1.47
C ILE A 161 -12.88 2.00 -2.80
N THR A 162 -12.03 2.33 -3.76
CA THR A 162 -11.88 1.55 -5.00
C THR A 162 -10.61 0.74 -4.92
N VAL A 163 -10.70 -0.58 -5.12
CA VAL A 163 -9.54 -1.48 -5.02
C VAL A 163 -9.07 -1.89 -6.42
N LEU A 164 -7.78 -1.70 -6.67
CA LEU A 164 -7.04 -2.34 -7.76
C LEU A 164 -6.28 -3.56 -7.21
N ASP A 165 -6.64 -4.75 -7.66
CA ASP A 165 -5.89 -5.98 -7.38
C ASP A 165 -4.74 -6.13 -8.39
N LEU A 166 -3.56 -5.62 -8.02
CA LEU A 166 -2.39 -5.70 -8.89
C LEU A 166 -1.89 -7.14 -9.07
N ASP A 167 -2.03 -7.99 -8.06
CA ASP A 167 -1.61 -9.40 -8.15
C ASP A 167 -2.45 -10.17 -9.18
N ALA A 168 -3.76 -9.88 -9.25
CA ALA A 168 -4.64 -10.43 -10.27
C ALA A 168 -4.28 -9.92 -11.67
N GLN A 169 -4.02 -8.61 -11.81
CA GLN A 169 -3.61 -8.01 -13.08
C GLN A 169 -2.30 -8.59 -13.62
N PHE A 170 -1.33 -8.89 -12.76
CA PHE A 170 -0.12 -9.60 -13.18
C PHE A 170 -0.42 -11.03 -13.68
N GLY A 171 -1.36 -11.73 -13.03
CA GLY A 171 -1.83 -13.05 -13.46
C GLY A 171 -2.47 -13.01 -14.85
N ASP A 172 -3.41 -12.08 -15.07
CA ASP A 172 -4.15 -11.93 -16.34
C ASP A 172 -3.24 -11.55 -17.52
N ARG A 173 -2.16 -10.79 -17.24
CA ARG A 173 -1.15 -10.40 -18.24
C ARG A 173 -0.04 -11.44 -18.44
N GLU A 174 -0.11 -12.59 -17.75
CA GLU A 174 0.91 -13.64 -17.76
C GLU A 174 2.33 -13.11 -17.45
N VAL A 175 2.42 -12.09 -16.59
CA VAL A 175 3.68 -11.45 -16.23
C VAL A 175 4.54 -12.43 -15.44
N SER A 176 5.78 -12.65 -15.89
CA SER A 176 6.73 -13.50 -15.17
C SER A 176 7.25 -12.80 -13.93
N PHE A 177 7.17 -13.49 -12.78
CA PHE A 177 7.77 -13.04 -11.54
C PHE A 177 9.27 -12.77 -11.66
N THR A 178 9.99 -13.62 -12.39
CA THR A 178 11.43 -13.44 -12.62
C THR A 178 11.68 -12.14 -13.38
N SER A 179 10.86 -11.84 -14.40
CA SER A 179 11.02 -10.64 -15.21
C SER A 179 10.74 -9.35 -14.44
N LEU A 180 9.80 -9.38 -13.49
CA LEU A 180 9.49 -8.23 -12.63
C LEU A 180 10.68 -7.74 -11.81
N MET A 181 11.61 -8.62 -11.45
CA MET A 181 12.71 -8.32 -10.53
C MET A 181 14.08 -8.67 -11.12
N GLU A 182 14.15 -9.02 -12.41
CA GLU A 182 15.41 -9.41 -13.04
C GLU A 182 16.47 -8.33 -12.85
N GLY A 183 17.66 -8.73 -12.41
CA GLY A 183 18.76 -7.82 -12.08
C GLY A 183 18.62 -7.10 -10.74
N ASN A 184 17.56 -7.35 -9.98
CA ASN A 184 17.36 -6.83 -8.63
C ASN A 184 17.25 -7.97 -7.60
N HIS A 185 18.05 -7.89 -6.54
CA HIS A 185 18.19 -8.99 -5.55
C HIS A 185 17.59 -8.65 -4.19
N ASP A 186 17.01 -7.46 -4.04
CA ASP A 186 16.46 -6.97 -2.78
C ASP A 186 14.93 -7.20 -2.64
N GLY A 187 14.32 -7.88 -3.61
CA GLY A 187 12.89 -8.18 -3.64
C GLY A 187 12.00 -7.07 -4.21
N HIS A 188 12.57 -5.96 -4.69
CA HIS A 188 11.81 -4.91 -5.38
C HIS A 188 11.76 -5.13 -6.90
N TRP A 189 10.75 -4.55 -7.54
CA TRP A 189 10.64 -4.56 -8.99
C TRP A 189 11.80 -3.81 -9.65
N ASN A 190 12.23 -4.28 -10.82
CA ASN A 190 13.14 -3.55 -11.68
C ASN A 190 12.37 -2.47 -12.48
N ALA A 191 13.08 -1.71 -13.32
CA ALA A 191 12.48 -0.66 -14.14
C ALA A 191 11.36 -1.19 -15.07
N TRP A 192 11.50 -2.40 -15.60
CA TRP A 192 10.47 -3.02 -16.43
C TRP A 192 9.22 -3.38 -15.61
N GLY A 193 9.39 -3.98 -14.42
CA GLY A 193 8.27 -4.28 -13.54
C GLY A 193 7.53 -3.03 -13.09
N HIS A 194 8.25 -1.96 -12.75
CA HIS A 194 7.64 -0.65 -12.47
C HIS A 194 6.88 -0.08 -13.68
N LYS A 195 7.37 -0.30 -14.91
CA LYS A 195 6.65 0.08 -16.13
C LYS A 195 5.35 -0.71 -16.29
N GLU A 196 5.35 -2.02 -16.06
CA GLU A 196 4.13 -2.83 -16.11
C GLU A 196 3.09 -2.35 -15.09
N VAL A 197 3.51 -1.99 -13.88
CA VAL A 197 2.61 -1.40 -12.87
C VAL A 197 2.03 -0.08 -13.34
N ALA A 198 2.86 0.80 -13.92
CA ALA A 198 2.40 2.09 -14.45
C ALA A 198 1.37 1.90 -15.57
N GLU A 199 1.55 0.90 -16.45
CA GLU A 199 0.61 0.55 -17.52
C GLU A 199 -0.73 0.05 -16.98
N ILE A 200 -0.71 -0.81 -15.96
CA ILE A 200 -1.91 -1.30 -15.29
C ILE A 200 -2.64 -0.14 -14.60
N LEU A 201 -1.91 0.68 -13.85
CA LEU A 201 -2.46 1.85 -13.16
C LEU A 201 -3.09 2.84 -14.15
N ARG A 202 -2.45 3.11 -15.29
CA ARG A 202 -3.00 3.99 -16.31
C ARG A 202 -4.38 3.52 -16.79
N GLY A 203 -4.52 2.22 -17.09
CA GLY A 203 -5.80 1.64 -17.48
C GLY A 203 -6.85 1.80 -16.38
N PHE A 204 -6.49 1.45 -15.15
CA PHE A 204 -7.36 1.59 -13.99
C PHE A 204 -7.83 3.03 -13.74
N LEU A 205 -6.93 4.02 -13.83
CA LEU A 205 -7.27 5.44 -13.69
C LEU A 205 -8.21 5.91 -14.81
N SER A 206 -7.97 5.44 -16.04
CA SER A 206 -8.82 5.76 -17.20
C SER A 206 -10.24 5.20 -17.05
N ASP A 207 -10.36 3.95 -16.60
CA ASP A 207 -11.66 3.28 -16.41
C ASP A 207 -12.53 3.99 -15.35
N HIS A 208 -11.88 4.65 -14.38
CA HIS A 208 -12.53 5.42 -13.32
C HIS A 208 -12.61 6.93 -13.61
N GLN A 209 -12.19 7.37 -14.81
CA GLN A 209 -12.19 8.78 -15.24
C GLN A 209 -11.36 9.72 -14.34
N TRP A 210 -10.34 9.19 -13.66
CA TRP A 210 -9.46 9.96 -12.77
C TRP A 210 -8.26 10.60 -13.47
N THR A 211 -8.15 10.43 -14.78
CA THR A 211 -7.14 11.12 -15.59
C THR A 211 -7.60 12.50 -16.07
N GLY A 212 -8.83 12.91 -15.75
CA GLY A 212 -9.47 14.10 -16.32
C GLY A 212 -9.79 13.93 -17.81
N SER A 213 -10.55 14.86 -18.39
CA SER A 213 -10.76 14.87 -19.84
C SER A 213 -9.50 15.37 -20.55
N PRO A 214 -9.09 14.76 -21.69
CA PRO A 214 -8.07 15.33 -22.55
C PRO A 214 -8.48 16.75 -22.96
N GLN A 215 -7.53 17.69 -22.93
CA GLN A 215 -7.72 19.04 -23.47
C GLN A 215 -7.54 19.09 -24.98
#